data_AF-A0AAV5W0Q2-F1
#
_entry.id   AF-A0AAV5W0Q2-F1
#
_cell.length_a   1.000
_cell.length_b   1.000
_cell.length_c   1.000
_cell.angle_alpha   90.00
_cell.angle_beta   90.00
_cell.angle_gamma   90.00
#
_symmetry.space_group_name_H-M   'P 1'
#
loop_
_entity.id
_entity.type
_entity.pdbx_description
1 polymer ?
#
loop_
_entity_poly.entity_id
_entity_poly.type
_entity_poly.pdbx_seq_one_letter_code
_entity_poly.pdbx_strand_id
1 'polypeptide(L)'
;LISLSSLLVSSFLLLMLCGVGGEVSFYSSPLPLIYDDCLEAEVEVRDNGRWKKRQVCVYRQRRLSGSTLVIRKKNGGIEREFGLEALCGVMMEQKEGVRFPLLIGFTREIVRIGFKLADSVVRWKRFMEKICGETTSISSLILEHIPFLPPFTTLGHNAAILIMGSRLSIVDTQKEEVVHSAPLTHIELITAIDNSLWISFDDLRKNPDEYFSLESMKAKEILNYFRELREVKCLRFKMLPYKAKCNSRAEA
;
A
#
# COMPACT_ATOMS: atom_id res chain seq x y z
N LEU A 1 45.29 43.59 -2.26
CA LEU A 1 44.97 42.18 -1.96
C LEU A 1 44.75 42.03 -0.47
N ILE A 2 43.52 42.23 -0.01
CA ILE A 2 43.04 41.85 1.32
C ILE A 2 41.72 41.12 1.08
N SER A 3 41.69 39.83 1.43
CA SER A 3 40.55 38.94 1.29
C SER A 3 39.72 38.98 2.56
N LEU A 4 38.43 39.31 2.41
CA LEU A 4 37.40 39.19 3.44
C LEU A 4 36.93 37.73 3.51
N SER A 5 37.22 37.06 4.62
CA SER A 5 36.41 35.94 5.12
C SER A 5 36.50 35.90 6.64
N SER A 6 35.63 36.71 7.24
CA SER A 6 35.15 36.61 8.61
C SER A 6 34.15 35.45 8.75
N LEU A 7 33.88 35.08 10.01
CA LEU A 7 32.73 34.30 10.50
C LEU A 7 32.88 32.77 10.47
N LEU A 8 33.43 32.20 11.55
CA LEU A 8 33.04 30.86 12.06
C LEU A 8 33.55 30.65 13.50
N VAL A 9 33.18 31.54 14.42
CA VAL A 9 33.22 31.26 15.86
C VAL A 9 32.03 31.96 16.50
N SER A 10 30.87 31.30 16.57
CA SER A 10 29.80 31.58 17.55
C SER A 10 28.53 30.82 17.17
N SER A 11 28.42 29.56 17.60
CA SER A 11 27.14 28.87 17.80
C SER A 11 27.24 27.67 18.76
N PHE A 12 28.39 27.44 19.40
CA PHE A 12 28.59 26.32 20.33
C PHE A 12 28.39 26.69 21.82
N LEU A 13 27.79 27.84 22.12
CA LEU A 13 27.75 28.38 23.49
C LEU A 13 26.37 28.90 23.92
N LEU A 14 25.31 28.10 23.73
CA LEU A 14 24.00 28.42 24.30
C LEU A 14 23.14 27.19 24.64
N LEU A 15 23.66 26.26 25.45
CA LEU A 15 22.85 25.15 26.00
C LEU A 15 23.34 24.63 27.36
N MET A 16 24.03 25.48 28.12
CA MET A 16 24.39 25.21 29.52
C MET A 16 24.00 26.45 30.31
N LEU A 17 22.87 26.36 31.03
CA LEU A 17 22.54 27.05 32.28
C LEU A 17 21.03 26.97 32.49
N CYS A 18 20.59 25.85 33.08
CA CYS A 18 19.43 25.72 33.97
C CYS A 18 19.34 24.25 34.39
N GLY A 19 20.07 23.89 35.46
CA GLY A 19 19.82 22.66 36.20
C GLY A 19 18.96 22.96 37.43
N VAL A 20 18.02 22.06 37.73
CA VAL A 20 17.48 21.55 39.02
C VAL A 20 16.06 21.04 38.67
N GLY A 21 15.61 19.80 38.86
CA GLY A 21 16.11 18.56 39.44
C GLY A 21 15.00 17.48 39.35
N GLY A 22 15.34 16.20 39.52
CA GLY A 22 14.37 15.10 39.77
C GLY A 22 14.22 14.06 38.64
N GLU A 23 14.93 12.93 38.81
CA GLU A 23 14.71 11.58 38.24
C GLU A 23 14.23 11.45 36.78
N VAL A 24 15.20 11.38 35.86
CA VAL A 24 14.98 10.90 34.49
C VAL A 24 15.50 9.47 34.42
N SER A 25 14.62 8.49 34.17
CA SER A 25 15.02 7.12 33.86
C SER A 25 15.78 7.11 32.54
N PHE A 26 17.08 6.85 32.60
CA PHE A 26 17.97 6.75 31.45
C PHE A 26 17.71 5.46 30.66
N TYR A 27 16.94 5.53 29.57
CA TYR A 27 17.14 4.71 28.36
C TYR A 27 16.46 5.37 27.16
N SER A 28 17.06 6.44 26.67
CA SER A 28 16.76 7.00 25.35
C SER A 28 18.01 7.70 24.82
N SER A 29 18.88 6.92 24.19
CA SER A 29 20.09 7.46 23.56
C SER A 29 19.71 8.41 22.41
N PRO A 30 20.18 9.67 22.42
CA PRO A 30 20.03 10.59 21.31
C PRO A 30 21.27 10.45 20.41
N LEU A 31 21.28 9.43 19.55
CA LEU A 31 22.21 9.45 18.43
C LEU A 31 21.56 10.20 17.27
N PRO A 32 22.28 11.12 16.61
CA PRO A 32 21.77 11.79 15.42
C PRO A 32 21.64 10.74 14.32
N LEU A 33 20.41 10.31 14.04
CA LEU A 33 20.10 9.50 12.87
C LEU A 33 20.32 10.38 11.64
N ILE A 34 21.30 10.05 10.82
CA ILE A 34 21.51 10.68 9.52
C ILE A 34 20.34 10.23 8.61
N TYR A 35 19.47 11.17 8.22
CA TYR A 35 18.12 10.97 7.66
C TYR A 35 18.09 10.77 6.13
N ASP A 36 18.59 9.64 5.60
CA ASP A 36 18.29 9.24 4.21
C ASP A 36 17.24 8.11 4.10
N ASP A 37 17.02 7.39 5.20
CA ASP A 37 16.16 6.21 5.27
C ASP A 37 14.99 6.39 6.26
N CYS A 38 14.60 7.63 6.56
CA CYS A 38 13.46 7.95 7.41
C CYS A 38 12.61 9.08 6.80
N LEU A 39 11.29 8.91 6.83
CA LEU A 39 10.32 9.91 6.40
C LEU A 39 9.24 10.05 7.48
N GLU A 40 9.04 11.26 7.97
CA GLU A 40 8.12 11.55 9.07
C GLU A 40 7.28 12.79 8.78
N ALA A 41 6.00 12.77 9.14
CA ALA A 41 5.10 13.91 9.01
C ALA A 41 3.90 13.81 9.98
N GLU A 42 3.35 14.97 10.35
CA GLU A 42 1.99 15.04 10.88
C GLU A 42 0.99 14.96 9.72
N VAL A 43 0.18 13.92 9.73
CA VAL A 43 -0.77 13.57 8.66
C VAL A 43 -2.10 13.13 9.27
N GLU A 44 -3.13 12.96 8.44
CA GLU A 44 -4.38 12.37 8.90
C GLU A 44 -4.38 10.88 8.57
N VAL A 45 -4.65 10.03 9.55
CA VAL A 45 -4.78 8.58 9.36
C VAL A 45 -6.25 8.23 9.49
N ARG A 46 -6.76 7.39 8.57
CA ARG A 46 -8.12 6.88 8.66
C ARG A 46 -8.15 5.70 9.63
N ASP A 47 -9.14 5.75 10.52
CA ASP A 47 -9.38 4.73 11.54
C ASP A 47 -10.88 4.63 11.75
N ASN A 48 -11.45 3.46 11.45
CA ASN A 48 -12.89 3.19 11.53
C ASN A 48 -13.73 4.24 10.77
N GLY A 49 -13.33 4.53 9.53
CA GLY A 49 -14.00 5.51 8.68
C GLY A 49 -13.78 6.98 9.05
N ARG A 50 -13.03 7.29 10.11
CA ARG A 50 -12.77 8.67 10.56
C ARG A 50 -11.31 9.05 10.40
N TRP A 51 -11.06 10.25 9.89
CA TRP A 51 -9.73 10.83 9.78
C TRP A 51 -9.28 11.42 11.12
N LYS A 52 -8.09 11.03 11.58
CA LYS A 52 -7.50 11.52 12.83
C LYS A 52 -6.08 11.99 12.58
N LYS A 53 -5.71 13.17 13.09
CA LYS A 53 -4.32 13.64 13.04
C LYS A 53 -3.40 12.72 13.86
N ARG A 54 -2.30 12.29 13.25
CA ARG A 54 -1.27 11.42 13.81
C ARG A 54 0.09 11.83 13.30
N GLN A 55 1.12 11.51 14.07
CA GLN A 55 2.49 11.57 13.59
C GLN A 55 2.83 10.20 13.01
N VAL A 56 3.17 10.15 11.73
CA VAL A 56 3.52 8.91 11.03
C VAL A 56 4.97 8.97 10.62
N CYS A 57 5.69 7.88 10.85
CA CYS A 57 7.09 7.74 10.55
C CYS A 57 7.32 6.41 9.83
N VAL A 58 8.02 6.44 8.69
CA VAL A 58 8.52 5.25 8.00
C VAL A 58 10.02 5.29 8.09
N TYR A 59 10.66 4.22 8.55
CA TYR A 59 12.12 4.13 8.58
C TYR A 59 12.64 2.73 8.31
N ARG A 60 13.85 2.66 7.78
CA ARG A 60 14.63 1.42 7.67
C ARG A 60 15.51 1.25 8.90
N GLN A 61 15.43 0.10 9.55
CA GLN A 61 16.36 -0.22 10.63
C GLN A 61 17.70 -0.64 9.99
N ARG A 62 18.82 0.00 10.33
CA ARG A 62 20.12 -0.35 9.71
C ARG A 62 20.76 -1.61 10.26
N ARG A 63 20.41 -2.01 11.49
CA ARG A 63 20.99 -3.18 12.18
C ARG A 63 20.14 -4.45 12.08
N LEU A 64 18.89 -4.30 11.69
CA LEU A 64 17.93 -5.37 11.47
C LEU A 64 17.49 -5.26 10.01
N SER A 65 17.32 -6.36 9.29
CA SER A 65 16.90 -6.33 7.88
C SER A 65 15.46 -5.83 7.66
N GLY A 66 14.85 -5.20 8.66
CA GLY A 66 13.45 -4.76 8.66
C GLY A 66 13.29 -3.26 8.47
N SER A 67 12.20 -2.89 7.83
CA SER A 67 11.72 -1.51 7.76
C SER A 67 10.36 -1.44 8.44
N THR A 68 10.03 -0.29 9.01
CA THR A 68 8.87 -0.15 9.89
C THR A 68 8.09 1.11 9.55
N LEU A 69 6.76 0.99 9.56
CA LEU A 69 5.81 2.10 9.60
C LEU A 69 5.29 2.22 11.04
N VAL A 70 5.46 3.38 11.66
CA VAL A 70 4.99 3.69 13.01
C VAL A 70 3.97 4.83 12.96
N ILE A 71 2.84 4.63 13.61
CA ILE A 71 1.79 5.63 13.80
C ILE A 71 1.76 5.98 15.29
N ARG A 72 2.00 7.25 15.61
CA ARG A 72 2.02 7.78 16.97
C ARG A 72 0.81 8.66 17.24
N LYS A 73 0.30 8.54 18.47
CA LYS A 73 -0.67 9.48 19.04
C LYS A 73 -0.02 10.85 19.20
N LYS A 74 -0.86 11.88 19.36
CA LYS A 74 -0.38 13.25 19.63
C LYS A 74 0.44 13.39 20.91
N ASN A 75 0.24 12.50 21.89
CA ASN A 75 1.02 12.50 23.15
C ASN A 75 2.36 11.75 23.03
N GLY A 76 2.79 11.38 21.82
CA GLY A 76 4.07 10.73 21.55
C GLY A 76 4.07 9.20 21.69
N GLY A 77 3.02 8.61 22.28
CA GLY A 77 2.90 7.16 22.40
C GLY A 77 2.68 6.46 21.05
N ILE A 78 3.31 5.29 20.86
CA ILE A 78 3.06 4.44 19.69
C ILE A 78 1.62 3.90 19.77
N GLU A 79 0.87 4.08 18.68
CA GLU A 79 -0.49 3.57 18.53
C GLU A 79 -0.53 2.27 17.74
N ARG A 80 0.16 2.26 16.61
CA ARG A 80 0.31 1.10 15.73
C ARG A 80 1.71 1.08 15.15
N GLU A 81 2.22 -0.13 14.96
CA GLU A 81 3.53 -0.39 14.37
C GLU A 81 3.38 -1.55 13.37
N PHE A 82 3.93 -1.37 12.18
CA PHE A 82 3.84 -2.33 11.09
C PHE A 82 5.22 -2.61 10.52
N GLY A 83 5.60 -3.88 10.52
CA GLY A 83 6.75 -4.36 9.75
C GLY A 83 6.43 -4.32 8.25
N LEU A 84 7.30 -3.68 7.47
CA LEU A 84 7.13 -3.58 6.02
C LEU A 84 7.42 -4.89 5.28
N GLU A 85 7.95 -5.90 5.97
CA GLU A 85 8.02 -7.27 5.45
C GLU A 85 6.63 -7.88 5.19
N ALA A 86 5.59 -7.40 5.87
CA ALA A 86 4.21 -7.82 5.67
C ALA A 86 3.43 -6.95 4.66
N LEU A 87 4.10 -5.96 4.07
CA LEU A 87 3.53 -5.08 3.07
C LEU A 87 3.09 -5.90 1.84
N CYS A 88 1.94 -5.55 1.27
CA CYS A 88 1.34 -6.19 0.11
C CYS A 88 1.26 -5.24 -1.09
N GLY A 89 1.31 -3.93 -0.83
CA GLY A 89 1.44 -2.92 -1.86
C GLY A 89 1.02 -1.53 -1.37
N VAL A 90 1.26 -0.54 -2.22
CA VAL A 90 0.96 0.86 -1.94
C VAL A 90 0.22 1.44 -3.14
N MET A 91 -0.84 2.21 -2.90
CA MET A 91 -1.70 2.77 -3.94
C MET A 91 -2.08 4.19 -3.59
N MET A 92 -1.97 5.10 -4.55
CA MET A 92 -2.56 6.44 -4.42
C MET A 92 -4.03 6.36 -4.82
N GLU A 93 -4.91 6.87 -3.96
CA GLU A 93 -6.35 6.89 -4.22
C GLU A 93 -6.79 8.24 -4.80
N GLN A 94 -8.02 8.28 -5.33
CA GLN A 94 -8.63 9.55 -5.72
C GLN A 94 -8.78 10.47 -4.51
N LYS A 95 -8.79 11.79 -4.78
CA LYS A 95 -8.90 12.81 -3.75
C LYS A 95 -10.22 12.65 -2.97
N GLU A 96 -10.13 12.59 -1.64
CA GLU A 96 -11.27 12.52 -0.72
C GLU A 96 -11.43 13.86 0.02
N GLY A 97 -12.39 14.69 -0.40
CA GLY A 97 -12.57 16.03 0.13
C GLY A 97 -11.33 16.90 -0.08
N VAL A 98 -10.61 17.25 0.99
CA VAL A 98 -9.36 18.03 0.93
C VAL A 98 -8.09 17.16 0.98
N ARG A 99 -8.24 15.83 1.03
CA ARG A 99 -7.15 14.89 1.26
C ARG A 99 -6.79 14.16 -0.02
N PHE A 100 -5.50 13.93 -0.19
CA PHE A 100 -4.94 13.01 -1.16
C PHE A 100 -4.53 11.74 -0.40
N PRO A 101 -5.29 10.63 -0.52
CA PRO A 101 -5.04 9.44 0.28
C PRO A 101 -3.95 8.54 -0.33
N LEU A 102 -3.11 7.99 0.54
CA LEU A 102 -2.22 6.88 0.29
C LEU A 102 -2.76 5.65 1.01
N LEU A 103 -3.14 4.63 0.25
CA LEU A 103 -3.48 3.32 0.76
C LEU A 103 -2.20 2.48 0.87
N ILE A 104 -1.98 1.89 2.05
CA ILE A 104 -0.87 1.01 2.36
C ILE A 104 -1.47 -0.32 2.82
N GLY A 105 -1.38 -1.34 1.97
CA GLY A 105 -1.92 -2.66 2.28
C GLY A 105 -0.88 -3.53 2.97
N PHE A 106 -1.21 -4.06 4.14
CA PHE A 106 -0.49 -5.14 4.82
C PHE A 106 -1.33 -6.41 4.77
N THR A 107 -0.69 -7.56 4.95
CA THR A 107 -1.35 -8.89 4.79
C THR A 107 -2.65 -9.05 5.59
N ARG A 108 -2.82 -8.30 6.69
CA ARG A 108 -3.99 -8.38 7.58
C ARG A 108 -4.79 -7.08 7.73
N GLU A 109 -4.28 -5.96 7.22
CA GLU A 109 -4.84 -4.64 7.53
C GLU A 109 -4.48 -3.64 6.42
N ILE A 110 -5.36 -2.68 6.20
CA ILE A 110 -5.07 -1.54 5.33
C ILE A 110 -4.93 -0.28 6.18
N VAL A 111 -3.86 0.46 5.94
CA VAL A 111 -3.64 1.79 6.51
C VAL A 111 -3.88 2.83 5.42
N ARG A 112 -4.74 3.81 5.71
CA ARG A 112 -4.92 4.99 4.86
C ARG A 112 -4.36 6.23 5.49
N ILE A 113 -3.50 6.92 4.75
CA ILE A 113 -2.87 8.18 5.16
C ILE A 113 -3.31 9.29 4.20
N GLY A 114 -3.97 10.30 4.73
CA GLY A 114 -4.45 11.47 4.02
C GLY A 114 -3.47 12.63 4.14
N PHE A 115 -3.05 13.15 2.98
CA PHE A 115 -2.17 14.30 2.86
C PHE A 115 -2.93 15.50 2.31
N LYS A 116 -2.49 16.72 2.66
CA LYS A 116 -3.09 17.95 2.12
C LYS A 116 -2.59 18.31 0.72
N LEU A 117 -1.39 17.85 0.36
CA LEU A 117 -0.72 18.18 -0.90
C LEU A 117 -0.50 16.91 -1.71
N ALA A 118 -0.80 16.97 -3.01
CA ALA A 118 -0.59 15.86 -3.94
C ALA A 118 0.87 15.38 -3.95
N ASP A 119 1.82 16.32 -4.00
CA ASP A 119 3.25 16.03 -4.01
C ASP A 119 3.73 15.26 -2.78
N SER A 120 3.07 15.45 -1.63
CA SER A 120 3.39 14.70 -0.42
C SER A 120 3.05 13.22 -0.58
N VAL A 121 1.91 12.88 -1.19
CA VAL A 121 1.51 11.49 -1.45
C VAL A 121 2.50 10.81 -2.39
N VAL A 122 2.88 11.51 -3.47
CA VAL A 122 3.85 11.01 -4.45
C VAL A 122 5.21 10.75 -3.78
N ARG A 123 5.67 11.69 -2.95
CA ARG A 123 6.92 11.55 -2.19
C ARG A 123 6.88 10.35 -1.25
N TRP A 124 5.78 10.16 -0.52
CA TRP A 124 5.61 9.04 0.41
C TRP A 124 5.54 7.70 -0.32
N LYS A 125 4.79 7.60 -1.43
CA LYS A 125 4.76 6.38 -2.26
C LYS A 125 6.16 6.03 -2.76
N ARG A 126 6.87 6.99 -3.37
CA ARG A 126 8.24 6.76 -3.89
C ARG A 126 9.21 6.34 -2.80
N PHE A 127 9.10 6.93 -1.61
CA PHE A 127 9.93 6.57 -0.48
C PHE A 127 9.66 5.13 0.00
N MET A 128 8.39 4.72 0.10
CA MET A 128 8.02 3.34 0.42
C MET A 128 8.55 2.35 -0.63
N GLU A 129 8.42 2.69 -1.91
CA GLU A 129 8.91 1.86 -3.02
C GLU A 129 10.44 1.76 -3.05
N LYS A 130 11.16 2.83 -2.69
CA LYS A 130 12.62 2.80 -2.53
C LYS A 130 13.06 1.79 -1.47
N ILE A 131 12.28 1.64 -0.41
CA ILE A 131 12.62 0.76 0.72
C ILE A 131 12.16 -0.68 0.49
N CYS A 132 10.94 -0.86 -0.05
CA CYS A 132 10.25 -2.16 -0.09
C CYS A 132 10.27 -2.81 -1.48
N GLY A 133 10.67 -2.07 -2.51
CA GLY A 133 10.53 -2.46 -3.91
C GLY A 133 9.30 -1.83 -4.57
N GLU A 134 9.30 -1.88 -5.90
CA GLU A 134 8.23 -1.28 -6.71
C GLU A 134 6.88 -1.95 -6.47
N THR A 135 5.84 -1.13 -6.48
CA THR A 135 4.45 -1.57 -6.33
C THR A 135 3.66 -1.24 -7.59
N THR A 136 2.94 -2.21 -8.12
CA THR A 136 1.90 -1.96 -9.13
C THR A 136 0.55 -2.02 -8.45
N SER A 137 -0.31 -1.03 -8.72
CA SER A 137 -1.70 -1.03 -8.26
C SER A 137 -2.63 -0.89 -9.44
N ILE A 138 -3.66 -1.74 -9.46
CA ILE A 138 -4.74 -1.73 -10.45
C ILE A 138 -6.01 -1.40 -9.67
N SER A 139 -6.55 -0.21 -9.88
CA SER A 139 -7.74 0.31 -9.21
C SER A 139 -8.94 0.36 -10.15
N SER A 140 -10.06 0.91 -9.65
CA SER A 140 -11.33 0.95 -10.39
C SER A 140 -11.84 -0.43 -10.75
N LEU A 141 -11.79 -1.33 -9.76
CA LEU A 141 -12.36 -2.67 -9.82
C LEU A 141 -13.56 -2.74 -8.88
N ILE A 142 -14.54 -3.57 -9.21
CA ILE A 142 -15.68 -3.87 -8.34
C ILE A 142 -15.70 -5.37 -8.04
N LEU A 143 -15.85 -5.74 -6.77
CA LEU A 143 -15.96 -7.16 -6.39
C LEU A 143 -17.32 -7.70 -6.82
N GLU A 144 -17.32 -8.57 -7.83
CA GLU A 144 -18.51 -9.29 -8.32
C GLU A 144 -18.59 -10.72 -7.75
N HIS A 145 -17.46 -11.33 -7.41
CA HIS A 145 -17.49 -12.65 -6.80
C HIS A 145 -16.22 -12.86 -5.99
N ILE A 146 -16.40 -13.37 -4.77
CA ILE A 146 -15.32 -13.80 -3.88
C ILE A 146 -15.59 -15.26 -3.57
N PRO A 147 -14.66 -16.18 -3.90
CA PRO A 147 -14.80 -17.56 -3.49
C PRO A 147 -14.83 -17.62 -1.96
N PHE A 148 -15.60 -18.53 -1.37
CA PHE A 148 -15.79 -18.73 0.08
C PHE A 148 -16.67 -17.75 0.84
N LEU A 149 -17.07 -16.62 0.26
CA LEU A 149 -18.03 -15.72 0.90
C LEU A 149 -19.41 -15.85 0.27
N PRO A 150 -20.50 -15.81 1.07
CA PRO A 150 -21.83 -15.70 0.51
C PRO A 150 -21.88 -14.48 -0.42
N PRO A 151 -22.51 -14.59 -1.60
CA PRO A 151 -22.52 -13.51 -2.59
C PRO A 151 -22.95 -12.16 -1.97
N PHE A 152 -23.85 -12.18 -0.99
CA PHE A 152 -24.40 -10.96 -0.41
C PHE A 152 -23.48 -10.13 0.51
N THR A 153 -22.27 -10.61 0.88
CA THR A 153 -21.47 -9.91 1.92
C THR A 153 -20.45 -8.89 1.42
N THR A 154 -20.13 -8.90 0.12
CA THR A 154 -19.03 -8.12 -0.47
C THR A 154 -19.25 -7.71 -1.94
N LEU A 155 -20.42 -8.06 -2.51
CA LEU A 155 -20.80 -7.68 -3.86
C LEU A 155 -20.92 -6.16 -4.03
N GLY A 156 -20.34 -5.63 -5.10
CA GLY A 156 -20.45 -4.21 -5.46
C GLY A 156 -19.44 -3.30 -4.76
N HIS A 157 -18.57 -3.84 -3.92
CA HIS A 157 -17.55 -3.06 -3.23
C HIS A 157 -16.40 -2.67 -4.15
N ASN A 158 -15.88 -1.46 -3.96
CA ASN A 158 -14.68 -1.00 -4.67
C ASN A 158 -13.47 -1.84 -4.24
N ALA A 159 -12.72 -2.32 -5.21
CA ALA A 159 -11.52 -3.10 -4.99
C ALA A 159 -10.32 -2.59 -5.79
N ALA A 160 -9.16 -3.10 -5.39
CA ALA A 160 -7.92 -2.95 -6.12
C ALA A 160 -7.11 -4.25 -6.09
N ILE A 161 -6.29 -4.45 -7.11
CA ILE A 161 -5.23 -5.46 -7.11
C ILE A 161 -3.92 -4.73 -6.81
N LEU A 162 -3.22 -5.20 -5.79
CA LEU A 162 -1.89 -4.73 -5.42
C LEU A 162 -0.88 -5.83 -5.76
N ILE A 163 0.18 -5.48 -6.49
CA ILE A 163 1.26 -6.38 -6.85
C ILE A 163 2.56 -5.79 -6.33
N MET A 164 3.26 -6.54 -5.48
CA MET A 164 4.55 -6.16 -4.93
C MET A 164 5.47 -7.37 -4.93
N GLY A 165 6.65 -7.23 -5.54
CA GLY A 165 7.58 -8.34 -5.73
C GLY A 165 6.93 -9.50 -6.46
N SER A 166 6.88 -10.68 -5.84
CA SER A 166 6.27 -11.90 -6.38
C SER A 166 4.87 -12.19 -5.84
N ARG A 167 4.23 -11.23 -5.18
CA ARG A 167 2.93 -11.41 -4.51
C ARG A 167 1.86 -10.52 -5.14
N LEU A 168 0.65 -11.05 -5.22
CA LEU A 168 -0.56 -10.34 -5.61
C LEU A 168 -1.54 -10.35 -4.43
N SER A 169 -2.18 -9.21 -4.19
CA SER A 169 -3.23 -9.09 -3.18
C SER A 169 -4.44 -8.39 -3.76
N ILE A 170 -5.62 -8.94 -3.50
CA ILE A 170 -6.91 -8.33 -3.82
C ILE A 170 -7.40 -7.66 -2.53
N VAL A 171 -7.71 -6.38 -2.60
CA VAL A 171 -8.14 -5.58 -1.45
C VAL A 171 -9.54 -5.03 -1.67
N ASP A 172 -10.37 -5.09 -0.64
CA ASP A 172 -11.65 -4.38 -0.56
C ASP A 172 -11.34 -3.01 0.04
N THR A 173 -11.35 -2.00 -0.83
CA THR A 173 -11.04 -0.63 -0.46
C THR A 173 -12.17 -0.02 0.37
N GLN A 174 -13.40 -0.50 0.27
CA GLN A 174 -14.52 0.04 1.04
C GLN A 174 -14.49 -0.47 2.49
N LYS A 175 -14.20 -1.75 2.70
CA LYS A 175 -14.05 -2.36 4.03
C LYS A 175 -12.67 -2.17 4.67
N GLU A 176 -11.70 -1.66 3.92
CA GLU A 176 -10.31 -1.48 4.35
C GLU A 176 -9.64 -2.82 4.72
N GLU A 177 -9.93 -3.89 3.97
CA GLU A 177 -9.42 -5.24 4.23
C GLU A 177 -8.72 -5.87 3.01
N VAL A 178 -7.75 -6.74 3.29
CA VAL A 178 -7.16 -7.61 2.27
C VAL A 178 -8.03 -8.85 2.15
N VAL A 179 -8.73 -8.98 1.03
CA VAL A 179 -9.63 -10.10 0.75
C VAL A 179 -8.82 -11.37 0.50
N HIS A 180 -7.76 -11.25 -0.30
CA HIS A 180 -6.92 -12.38 -0.66
C HIS A 180 -5.50 -11.93 -0.94
N SER A 181 -4.51 -12.76 -0.60
CA SER A 181 -3.10 -12.50 -0.87
C SER A 181 -2.36 -13.79 -1.11
N ALA A 182 -1.76 -13.91 -2.30
CA ALA A 182 -1.06 -15.12 -2.73
C ALA A 182 0.17 -14.78 -3.59
N PRO A 183 1.18 -15.67 -3.62
CA PRO A 183 2.24 -15.60 -4.62
C PRO A 183 1.66 -15.61 -6.04
N LEU A 184 2.27 -14.86 -6.95
CA LEU A 184 1.91 -14.87 -8.37
C LEU A 184 2.03 -16.27 -9.00
N THR A 185 2.89 -17.12 -8.45
CA THR A 185 3.05 -18.53 -8.85
C THR A 185 1.87 -19.42 -8.48
N HIS A 186 1.00 -18.96 -7.57
CA HIS A 186 -0.21 -19.68 -7.18
C HIS A 186 -1.42 -19.29 -8.03
N ILE A 187 -1.31 -18.33 -8.95
CA ILE A 187 -2.39 -18.08 -9.90
C ILE A 187 -2.50 -19.34 -10.77
N GLU A 188 -3.70 -19.91 -10.90
CA GLU A 188 -3.92 -21.03 -11.81
C GLU A 188 -4.32 -20.51 -13.20
N LEU A 189 -5.28 -19.59 -13.22
CA LEU A 189 -5.92 -19.08 -14.42
C LEU A 189 -6.25 -17.60 -14.27
N ILE A 190 -5.99 -16.84 -15.33
CA ILE A 190 -6.55 -15.49 -15.51
C ILE A 190 -7.21 -15.36 -16.88
N THR A 191 -8.38 -14.73 -16.89
CA THR A 191 -9.11 -14.40 -18.13
C THR A 191 -9.92 -13.13 -17.97
N ALA A 192 -10.35 -12.54 -19.08
CA ALA A 192 -11.27 -11.42 -19.08
C ALA A 192 -12.41 -11.67 -20.07
N ILE A 193 -13.63 -11.45 -19.61
CA ILE A 193 -14.86 -11.59 -20.39
C ILE A 193 -15.61 -10.26 -20.27
N ASP A 194 -15.76 -9.53 -21.37
CA ASP A 194 -16.24 -8.14 -21.39
C ASP A 194 -15.53 -7.25 -20.38
N ASN A 195 -16.30 -6.69 -19.44
CA ASN A 195 -15.84 -5.83 -18.36
C ASN A 195 -15.55 -6.64 -17.09
N SER A 196 -15.37 -7.96 -17.15
CA SER A 196 -15.16 -8.78 -15.96
C SER A 196 -13.83 -9.52 -16.05
N LEU A 197 -12.98 -9.33 -15.05
CA LEU A 197 -11.68 -10.00 -14.89
C LEU A 197 -11.82 -11.14 -13.89
N TRP A 198 -11.41 -12.34 -14.32
CA TRP A 198 -11.58 -13.58 -13.57
C TRP A 198 -10.22 -14.12 -13.20
N ILE A 199 -9.98 -14.36 -11.91
CA ILE A 199 -8.71 -14.86 -11.38
C ILE A 199 -8.98 -16.06 -10.49
N SER A 200 -8.35 -17.19 -10.79
CA SER A 200 -8.39 -18.39 -9.95
C SER A 200 -6.99 -18.72 -9.42
N PHE A 201 -6.93 -19.30 -8.22
CA PHE A 201 -5.69 -19.64 -7.52
C PHE A 201 -5.65 -21.13 -7.17
N ASP A 202 -4.43 -21.67 -7.15
CA ASP A 202 -4.08 -23.04 -6.86
C ASP A 202 -4.52 -23.53 -5.46
N ASP A 203 -4.69 -22.63 -4.49
CA ASP A 203 -5.20 -22.96 -3.16
C ASP A 203 -6.73 -23.13 -3.12
N LEU A 204 -7.44 -22.64 -4.15
CA LEU A 204 -8.87 -22.85 -4.38
C LEU A 204 -9.17 -24.26 -4.93
N ARG A 205 -8.15 -25.10 -5.16
CA ARG A 205 -8.25 -26.45 -5.77
C ARG A 205 -9.25 -27.43 -5.12
N LYS A 206 -9.81 -27.12 -3.94
CA LYS A 206 -10.91 -27.91 -3.36
C LYS A 206 -12.24 -27.73 -4.11
N ASN A 207 -12.40 -26.64 -4.87
CA ASN A 207 -13.53 -26.38 -5.74
C ASN A 207 -13.04 -25.69 -7.04
N PRO A 208 -12.96 -26.40 -8.17
CA PRO A 208 -12.46 -25.85 -9.44
C PRO A 208 -13.35 -24.73 -10.03
N ASP A 209 -14.55 -24.51 -9.48
CA ASP A 209 -15.47 -23.43 -9.85
C ASP A 209 -15.27 -22.15 -9.03
N GLU A 210 -14.27 -22.10 -8.15
CA GLU A 210 -13.97 -20.94 -7.32
C GLU A 210 -13.00 -19.98 -8.02
N TYR A 211 -13.49 -18.77 -8.29
CA TYR A 211 -12.74 -17.68 -8.91
C TYR A 211 -13.11 -16.36 -8.24
N PHE A 212 -12.18 -15.42 -8.26
CA PHE A 212 -12.50 -14.02 -8.02
C PHE A 212 -13.02 -13.40 -9.32
N SER A 213 -14.15 -12.71 -9.25
CA SER A 213 -14.69 -11.91 -10.36
C SER A 213 -14.59 -10.44 -9.99
N LEU A 214 -13.95 -9.66 -10.85
CA LEU A 214 -13.69 -8.23 -10.67
C LEU A 214 -14.20 -7.46 -11.88
N GLU A 215 -15.24 -6.64 -11.71
CA GLU A 215 -15.73 -5.78 -12.79
C GLU A 215 -14.77 -4.61 -13.02
N SER A 216 -14.44 -4.34 -14.27
CA SER A 216 -13.70 -3.17 -14.72
C SER A 216 -13.90 -2.93 -16.22
N MET A 217 -14.15 -1.67 -16.59
CA MET A 217 -14.12 -1.23 -18.00
C MET A 217 -12.76 -1.44 -18.67
N LYS A 218 -11.71 -1.71 -17.90
CA LYS A 218 -10.34 -1.95 -18.36
C LYS A 218 -9.93 -3.42 -18.31
N ALA A 219 -10.87 -4.36 -18.15
CA ALA A 219 -10.54 -5.78 -17.98
C ALA A 219 -9.61 -6.33 -19.09
N LYS A 220 -9.79 -5.91 -20.34
CA LYS A 220 -8.90 -6.26 -21.46
C LYS A 220 -7.47 -5.73 -21.29
N GLU A 221 -7.32 -4.48 -20.87
CA GLU A 221 -6.01 -3.84 -20.62
C GLU A 221 -5.30 -4.53 -19.45
N ILE A 222 -6.06 -4.85 -18.40
CA ILE A 222 -5.56 -5.57 -17.23
C ILE A 222 -5.09 -6.98 -17.65
N LEU A 223 -5.86 -7.70 -18.46
CA LEU A 223 -5.45 -9.02 -18.97
C LEU A 223 -4.16 -8.94 -19.80
N ASN A 224 -3.99 -7.89 -20.61
CA ASN A 224 -2.75 -7.67 -21.37
C ASN A 224 -1.56 -7.39 -20.44
N TYR A 225 -1.75 -6.58 -19.40
CA TYR A 225 -0.73 -6.37 -18.37
C TYR A 225 -0.30 -7.70 -17.72
N PHE A 226 -1.25 -8.58 -17.39
CA PHE A 226 -0.91 -9.90 -16.84
C PHE A 226 -0.20 -10.81 -17.84
N ARG A 227 -0.44 -10.64 -19.16
CA ARG A 227 0.32 -11.34 -20.20
C ARG A 227 1.78 -10.92 -20.20
N GLU A 228 2.04 -9.61 -20.19
CA GLU A 228 3.39 -9.06 -20.13
C GLU A 228 4.08 -9.46 -18.81
N LEU A 229 3.38 -9.36 -17.68
CA LEU A 229 3.88 -9.77 -16.37
C LEU A 229 4.28 -11.25 -16.35
N ARG A 230 3.47 -12.11 -16.98
CA ARG A 230 3.73 -13.54 -17.11
C ARG A 230 5.02 -13.81 -17.87
N GLU A 231 5.24 -13.11 -18.98
CA GLU A 231 6.44 -13.24 -19.81
C GLU A 231 7.67 -12.72 -19.06
N VAL A 232 7.61 -11.52 -18.50
CA VAL A 232 8.72 -10.88 -17.78
C VAL A 232 9.15 -11.68 -16.55
N LYS A 233 8.20 -12.28 -15.82
CA LYS A 233 8.47 -13.05 -14.60
C LYS A 233 8.50 -14.57 -14.81
N CYS A 234 8.43 -15.05 -16.05
CA CYS A 234 8.41 -16.48 -16.40
C CYS A 234 7.35 -17.29 -15.62
N LEU A 235 6.15 -16.73 -15.45
CA LEU A 235 5.06 -17.34 -14.68
C LEU A 235 4.30 -18.40 -15.51
N ARG A 236 3.77 -19.42 -14.85
CA ARG A 236 3.21 -20.62 -15.51
C ARG A 236 1.69 -20.70 -15.54
N PHE A 237 0.99 -19.72 -14.98
CA PHE A 237 -0.48 -19.73 -14.95
C PHE A 237 -1.08 -19.74 -16.36
N LYS A 238 -2.24 -20.37 -16.50
CA LYS A 238 -3.02 -20.43 -17.73
C LYS A 238 -3.58 -19.05 -18.04
N MET A 239 -3.61 -18.69 -19.32
CA MET A 239 -4.28 -17.48 -19.80
C MET A 239 -5.24 -17.85 -20.92
N LEU A 240 -6.51 -17.53 -20.74
CA LEU A 240 -7.49 -17.64 -21.82
C LEU A 240 -7.57 -16.31 -22.58
N PRO A 241 -7.90 -16.33 -23.89
CA PRO A 241 -8.05 -15.12 -24.67
C PRO A 241 -9.24 -14.30 -24.15
N TYR A 242 -9.16 -12.98 -24.33
CA TYR A 242 -10.28 -12.09 -24.08
C TYR A 242 -11.50 -12.53 -24.90
N LYS A 243 -12.67 -12.61 -24.26
CA LYS A 243 -13.93 -12.95 -24.91
C LYS A 243 -14.92 -11.80 -24.73
N ALA A 244 -15.42 -11.24 -25.83
CA ALA A 244 -16.61 -10.38 -25.76
C ALA A 244 -17.86 -11.29 -25.66
N LYS A 245 -18.85 -10.97 -24.82
CA LYS A 245 -20.18 -11.55 -24.97
C LYS A 245 -20.70 -11.10 -26.32
N CYS A 246 -20.96 -12.06 -27.20
CA CYS A 246 -21.82 -11.80 -28.34
C CYS A 246 -23.19 -11.39 -27.78
N ASN A 247 -23.55 -10.12 -27.91
CA ASN A 247 -24.93 -9.70 -27.74
C ASN A 247 -25.74 -10.39 -28.84
N SER A 248 -26.37 -11.52 -28.53
CA SER A 248 -27.49 -12.03 -29.30
C SER A 248 -28.70 -11.11 -29.08
N ARG A 249 -28.62 -9.90 -29.64
CA ARG A 249 -29.78 -9.08 -29.99
C ARG A 249 -29.90 -9.12 -31.51
N ALA A 250 -30.24 -10.29 -31.99
CA ALA A 250 -30.84 -10.51 -33.29
C ALA A 250 -32.02 -11.44 -33.03
N GLU A 251 -33.06 -10.90 -32.40
CA GLU A 251 -34.39 -11.52 -32.31
C GLU A 251 -35.38 -10.45 -31.78
N ALA A 252 -35.83 -9.62 -32.71
CA ALA A 252 -37.19 -9.08 -32.83
C ALA A 252 -37.28 -8.34 -34.18
#